data_AF-X1QK37-F1
#
_entry.id   AF-X1QK37-F1
#
_cell.length_a   1.000
_cell.length_b   1.000
_cell.length_c   1.000
_cell.angle_alpha   90.00
_cell.angle_beta   90.00
_cell.angle_gamma   90.00
#
_symmetry.space_group_name_H-M   'P 1'
#
loop_
_entity.id
_entity.type
_entity.pdbx_description
1 polymer ?
#
loop_
_entity_poly.entity_id
_entity_poly.type
_entity_poly.pdbx_seq_one_letter_code
_entity_poly.pdbx_strand_id
1 'polypeptide(L)'
;HLDTPNLDRLVREGTVFTESFVCAASCAPARASLFTGYYPHTTGIYKNADTWRHSWVESLADAGYHCVNVGKMHTRSHNTPSASSHCHRP
;
A
#
# COMPACT_ATOMS: atom_id res chain seq x y z
N HIS A 1 10.57 -13.82 25.32
CA HIS A 1 9.18 -13.40 25.10
C HIS A 1 9.20 -11.94 24.73
N LEU A 2 8.52 -11.53 23.66
CA LEU A 2 8.42 -10.12 23.24
C LEU A 2 7.08 -9.59 23.73
N ASP A 3 7.10 -8.46 24.44
CA ASP A 3 5.90 -7.83 24.96
C ASP A 3 5.38 -6.76 23.98
N THR A 4 4.15 -6.93 23.48
CA THR A 4 3.52 -6.06 22.46
C THR A 4 2.11 -5.62 22.85
N PRO A 5 1.90 -4.99 24.02
CA PRO A 5 0.57 -4.85 24.62
C PRO A 5 -0.40 -4.01 23.76
N ASN A 6 0.13 -3.06 22.98
CA ASN A 6 -0.66 -2.23 22.07
C ASN A 6 -1.14 -3.00 20.83
N LEU A 7 -0.32 -3.90 20.28
CA LEU A 7 -0.70 -4.75 19.16
C LEU A 7 -1.66 -5.86 19.61
N ASP A 8 -1.43 -6.42 20.79
CA ASP A 8 -2.30 -7.44 21.37
C ASP A 8 -3.71 -6.90 21.63
N ARG A 9 -3.81 -5.62 22.04
CA ARG A 9 -5.10 -4.93 22.17
C ARG A 9 -5.82 -4.81 20.81
N LEU A 10 -5.10 -4.43 19.74
CA LEU A 10 -5.66 -4.34 18.39
C LEU A 10 -6.20 -5.69 17.90
N VAL A 11 -5.52 -6.80 18.22
CA VAL A 11 -5.99 -8.16 17.89
C VAL A 11 -7.29 -8.49 18.64
N ARG A 12 -7.39 -8.15 19.93
CA ARG A 12 -8.60 -8.42 20.74
C ARG A 12 -9.82 -7.61 20.32
N GLU A 13 -9.62 -6.40 19.83
CA GLU A 13 -10.71 -5.48 19.43
C GLU A 13 -11.07 -5.60 17.94
N GLY A 14 -10.32 -6.39 17.16
CA GLY A 14 -10.44 -6.48 15.71
C GLY A 14 -10.59 -7.90 15.19
N THR A 15 -10.11 -8.12 13.96
CA THR A 15 -10.08 -9.43 13.31
C THR A 15 -8.65 -9.75 12.89
N VAL A 16 -8.22 -10.99 13.13
CA VAL A 16 -6.88 -11.47 12.80
C VAL A 16 -6.92 -12.50 11.68
N PHE A 17 -6.04 -12.34 10.70
CA PHE A 17 -5.78 -13.35 9.67
C PHE A 17 -4.51 -14.11 10.05
N THR A 18 -4.66 -15.37 10.46
CA THR A 18 -3.53 -16.23 10.86
C THR A 18 -2.75 -16.79 9.67
N GLU A 19 -3.35 -16.73 8.47
CA GLU A 19 -2.77 -17.24 7.22
C GLU A 19 -2.76 -16.14 6.15
N SER A 20 -1.94 -15.11 6.38
CA SER A 20 -1.76 -13.97 5.47
C SER A 20 -0.40 -14.01 4.79
N PHE A 21 -0.38 -14.10 3.45
CA PHE A 21 0.83 -14.23 2.65
C PHE A 21 1.05 -13.01 1.75
N VAL A 22 2.31 -12.62 1.56
CA VAL A 22 2.68 -11.57 0.59
C VAL A 22 2.72 -12.12 -0.82
N CYS A 23 2.28 -11.34 -1.81
CA CYS A 23 2.33 -11.75 -3.21
C CYS A 23 3.75 -11.80 -3.80
N ALA A 24 4.73 -11.17 -3.13
CA ALA A 24 6.14 -11.19 -3.51
C ALA A 24 7.05 -10.94 -2.30
N ALA A 25 8.23 -11.57 -2.27
CA ALA A 25 9.25 -11.35 -1.26
C ALA A 25 10.16 -10.14 -1.56
N SER A 26 9.57 -9.03 -2.05
CA SER A 26 10.32 -7.81 -2.41
C SER A 26 9.46 -6.56 -2.22
N CYS A 27 10.07 -5.44 -1.84
CA CYS A 27 9.38 -4.26 -1.35
C CYS A 27 8.43 -3.62 -2.37
N ALA A 28 8.90 -3.29 -3.58
CA ALA A 28 8.04 -2.66 -4.59
C ALA A 28 7.02 -3.65 -5.16
N PRO A 29 7.38 -4.89 -5.54
CA PRO A 29 6.40 -5.89 -6.02
C PRO A 29 5.28 -6.18 -5.01
N ALA A 30 5.61 -6.37 -3.73
CA ALA A 30 4.60 -6.64 -2.70
C ALA A 30 3.64 -5.47 -2.52
N ARG A 31 4.15 -4.24 -2.51
CA ARG A 31 3.33 -3.03 -2.37
C ARG A 31 2.48 -2.78 -3.61
N ALA A 32 3.06 -2.92 -4.81
CA ALA A 32 2.31 -2.82 -6.06
C ALA A 32 1.13 -3.80 -6.05
N SER A 33 1.36 -5.05 -5.67
CA SER A 33 0.28 -6.04 -5.55
C SER A 33 -0.78 -5.66 -4.52
N LEU A 34 -0.37 -5.21 -3.33
CA LEU A 34 -1.31 -4.78 -2.29
C LEU A 34 -2.16 -3.57 -2.72
N PHE A 35 -1.56 -2.62 -3.44
CA PHE A 35 -2.23 -1.37 -3.83
C PHE A 35 -3.05 -1.49 -5.11
N THR A 36 -2.74 -2.45 -5.97
CA THR A 36 -3.48 -2.68 -7.22
C THR A 36 -4.48 -3.84 -7.14
N GLY A 37 -4.32 -4.73 -6.16
CA GLY A 37 -5.14 -5.94 -6.04
C GLY A 37 -4.73 -7.07 -6.99
N TYR A 38 -3.59 -6.94 -7.67
CA TYR A 38 -3.13 -7.89 -8.69
C TYR A 38 -1.78 -8.55 -8.33
N TYR A 39 -1.58 -9.80 -8.74
CA TYR A 39 -0.29 -10.48 -8.57
C TYR A 39 0.83 -9.83 -9.39
N PRO A 40 2.11 -10.03 -9.02
CA PRO A 40 3.26 -9.49 -9.76
C PRO A 40 3.27 -9.82 -11.26
N HIS A 41 2.77 -11.00 -11.63
CA HIS A 41 2.68 -11.42 -13.03
C HIS A 41 1.66 -10.59 -13.85
N THR A 42 0.68 -9.99 -13.18
CA THR A 42 -0.31 -9.10 -13.79
C THR A 42 0.12 -7.64 -13.70
N THR A 43 0.72 -7.22 -12.58
CA THR A 43 1.18 -5.83 -12.41
C THR A 43 2.43 -5.51 -13.22
N GLY A 44 3.24 -6.52 -13.56
CA GLY A 44 4.52 -6.35 -14.25
C GLY A 44 5.64 -5.78 -13.37
N ILE A 45 5.44 -5.68 -12.06
CA ILE A 45 6.41 -5.12 -11.11
C ILE A 45 7.17 -6.27 -10.45
N TYR A 46 8.42 -6.46 -10.82
CA TYR A 46 9.26 -7.58 -10.35
C TYR A 46 10.47 -7.12 -9.54
N LYS A 47 10.88 -5.86 -9.69
CA LYS A 47 12.07 -5.27 -9.06
C LYS A 47 11.70 -3.99 -8.33
N ASN A 48 12.53 -3.62 -7.35
CA ASN A 48 12.36 -2.38 -6.58
C ASN A 48 12.45 -1.09 -7.42
N ALA A 49 13.11 -1.15 -8.58
CA ALA A 49 13.21 -0.02 -9.49
C ALA A 49 12.00 0.14 -10.42
N ASP A 50 11.12 -0.86 -10.49
CA ASP A 50 9.93 -0.83 -11.33
C ASP A 50 8.89 0.12 -10.71
N THR A 51 8.16 0.84 -11.56
CA THR A 51 7.22 1.88 -11.13
C THR A 51 5.79 1.46 -11.45
N TRP A 52 4.87 1.62 -10.50
CA TRP A 52 3.43 1.53 -10.73
C TRP A 52 2.76 2.89 -10.48
N ARG A 53 1.61 3.12 -11.11
CA ARG A 53 0.93 4.41 -11.09
C ARG A 53 -0.42 4.38 -10.39
N HIS A 54 -1.14 3.26 -10.50
CA HIS A 54 -2.51 3.12 -10.02
C HIS A 54 -2.59 2.43 -8.68
N SER A 55 -3.60 2.82 -7.89
CA SER A 55 -3.98 2.10 -6.68
C SER A 55 -5.47 2.27 -6.38
N TRP A 56 -6.03 1.38 -5.58
CA TRP A 56 -7.40 1.53 -5.06
C TRP A 56 -7.61 2.80 -4.21
N VAL A 57 -6.54 3.49 -3.82
CA VAL A 57 -6.62 4.78 -3.11
C VAL A 57 -7.26 5.86 -4.00
N GLU A 58 -7.05 5.79 -5.32
CA GLU A 58 -7.70 6.68 -6.29
C GLU A 58 -9.23 6.55 -6.20
N SER A 59 -9.73 5.31 -6.12
CA SER A 59 -11.17 5.03 -5.96
C SER A 59 -11.74 5.56 -4.65
N LEU A 60 -10.97 5.55 -3.54
CA LEU A 60 -11.41 6.13 -2.28
C LEU A 60 -11.47 7.67 -2.35
N ALA A 61 -10.49 8.29 -3.00
CA ALA A 61 -10.48 9.73 -3.22
C ALA A 61 -11.69 10.17 -4.08
N ASP A 62 -12.00 9.42 -5.15
CA ASP A 62 -13.18 9.67 -5.98
C ASP A 62 -14.50 9.49 -5.21
N ALA A 63 -14.52 8.61 -4.21
CA ALA A 63 -15.65 8.43 -3.29
C ALA A 63 -15.75 9.53 -2.20
N GLY A 64 -14.86 10.53 -2.21
CA GLY A 64 -14.89 11.68 -1.31
C GLY A 64 -14.04 11.54 -0.04
N TYR A 65 -13.22 10.50 0.08
CA TYR A 65 -12.31 10.34 1.22
C TYR A 65 -11.07 11.22 1.08
N HIS A 66 -10.64 11.82 2.18
CA HIS A 66 -9.35 12.49 2.24
C HIS A 66 -8.23 11.45 2.42
N CYS A 67 -7.48 11.18 1.36
CA CYS A 67 -6.40 10.19 1.37
C CYS A 67 -5.03 10.86 1.50
N VAL A 68 -4.28 10.48 2.53
CA VAL A 68 -2.90 10.95 2.76
C VAL A 68 -1.98 9.76 2.89
N ASN A 69 -0.80 9.88 2.28
CA ASN A 69 0.27 8.90 2.42
C ASN A 69 1.31 9.44 3.41
N VAL A 70 1.54 8.71 4.51
CA VAL A 70 2.56 9.03 5.51
C VAL A 70 3.52 7.85 5.61
N GLY A 71 4.75 8.03 5.12
CA GLY A 71 5.82 7.03 5.19
C GLY A 71 6.26 6.47 3.83
N LYS A 72 6.77 5.23 3.84
CA LYS A 72 7.38 4.59 2.65
C LYS A 72 6.34 3.84 1.83
N MET A 73 6.18 4.22 0.57
CA MET A 73 5.38 3.44 -0.39
C MET A 73 6.13 2.82 -1.56
N HIS A 74 7.39 3.18 -1.81
CA HIS A 74 8.14 2.68 -2.98
C HIS A 74 7.55 3.12 -4.35
N THR A 75 6.67 4.13 -4.35
CA THR A 75 6.24 4.85 -5.54
C THR A 75 7.30 5.90 -5.88
N ARG A 76 7.81 5.92 -7.12
CA ARG A 76 8.79 6.94 -7.55
C ARG A 76 8.05 8.27 -7.78
N SER A 77 8.57 9.35 -7.18
CA SER A 77 7.85 10.59 -6.88
C SER A 77 7.66 11.60 -8.02
N HIS A 78 7.74 11.20 -9.29
CA HIS A 78 7.48 12.13 -10.39
C HIS A 78 6.11 11.83 -11.00
N ASN A 79 5.08 12.50 -10.47
CA ASN A 79 3.72 12.59 -11.02
C ASN A 79 2.87 11.30 -10.99
N THR A 80 2.88 10.54 -9.89
CA THR A 80 1.86 9.49 -9.65
C THR A 80 0.80 9.97 -8.67
N PRO A 81 -0.50 9.81 -8.97
CA PRO A 81 -1.59 10.20 -8.05
C PRO A 81 -1.50 9.52 -6.67
N SER A 82 -0.84 8.35 -6.63
CA SER A 82 -0.59 7.54 -5.43
C SER A 82 0.60 7.99 -4.56
N ALA A 83 1.47 8.87 -5.06
CA ALA A 83 2.49 9.55 -4.25
C ALA A 83 1.87 10.83 -3.69
N SER A 84 1.81 10.95 -2.35
CA SER A 84 1.27 12.07 -1.58
C SER A 84 0.96 13.34 -2.41
N SER A 85 -0.26 13.44 -2.93
CA SER A 85 -0.73 14.53 -3.79
C SER A 85 -1.19 15.75 -3.00
N HIS A 86 -0.70 15.94 -1.77
CA HIS A 86 -0.99 17.12 -0.95
C HIS A 86 -0.20 18.36 -1.38
N CYS A 87 0.02 18.52 -2.69
CA CYS A 87 0.58 19.73 -3.27
C CYS A 87 -0.05 19.94 -4.65
N HIS A 88 -0.98 20.91 -4.72
CA HIS A 88 -1.60 21.48 -5.91
C HIS A 88 -2.87 20.78 -6.45
N ARG A 89 -3.99 21.03 -5.77
CA ARG A 89 -5.16 21.56 -6.48
C ARG A 89 -5.49 22.92 -5.86
N PRO A 90 -5.77 23.97 -6.67
CA PRO A 90 -6.27 25.24 -6.14
C PRO A 90 -7.63 25.05 -5.44
#